data_AF-A0A8H9MT50-F1
#
_entry.id   AF-A0A8H9MT50-F1
#
_cell.length_a   1.000
_cell.length_b   1.000
_cell.length_c   1.000
_cell.angle_alpha   90.00
_cell.angle_beta   90.00
_cell.angle_gamma   90.00
#
_symmetry.space_group_name_H-M   'P 1'
#
loop_
_entity.id
_entity.type
_entity.pdbx_description
1 polymer ?
#
loop_
_entity_poly.entity_id
_entity_poly.type
_entity_poly.pdbx_seq_one_letter_code
_entity_poly.pdbx_strand_id
1 'polypeptide(L)' 'MFGEYTPLMKPGLLKRRLANGRAKLHPQLGLEKLCPRCGEFWPQDTLFWAECLSRPDGLQTWCKACTAEHQRVQSKAA' A
#
# COMPACT_ATOMS: atom_id res chain seq x y z
N MET A 1 -2.74 18.80 17.34
CA MET A 1 -2.60 17.33 17.32
C MET A 1 -3.78 16.74 16.57
N PHE A 2 -3.72 16.76 15.23
CA PHE A 2 -4.54 15.94 14.35
C PHE A 2 -3.54 15.36 13.36
N GLY A 3 -3.41 14.03 13.36
CA GLY A 3 -2.54 13.33 12.41
C GLY A 3 -2.94 13.72 11.01
N GLU A 4 -2.09 14.49 10.35
CA GLU A 4 -2.24 14.91 8.96
C GLU A 4 -2.12 13.66 8.09
N TYR A 5 -3.26 13.02 7.84
CA TYR A 5 -3.40 11.89 6.94
C TYR A 5 -2.93 12.34 5.55
N THR A 6 -1.66 12.07 5.27
CA THR A 6 -0.96 12.57 4.10
C THR A 6 -1.41 11.73 2.91
N PRO A 7 -1.92 12.31 1.82
CA PRO A 7 -2.34 11.53 0.67
C PRO A 7 -1.10 10.92 0.00
N LEU A 8 -0.83 9.64 0.28
CA LEU A 8 0.39 8.93 -0.17
C LEU A 8 0.43 8.66 -1.69
N MET A 9 -0.49 9.21 -2.49
CA MET A 9 -0.41 9.18 -3.96
C MET A 9 -0.47 10.58 -4.55
N LYS A 10 0.43 10.84 -5.51
CA LYS A 10 0.31 11.99 -6.41
C LYS A 10 -1.05 11.93 -7.15
N PRO A 11 -1.75 13.05 -7.39
CA PRO A 11 -3.09 13.04 -7.97
C PRO A 11 -3.22 12.27 -9.30
N GLY A 12 -2.24 12.39 -10.19
CA GLY A 12 -2.25 11.66 -11.47
C GLY A 12 -2.09 10.14 -11.29
N LEU A 13 -1.34 9.72 -10.28
CA LEU A 13 -1.15 8.30 -9.95
C LEU A 13 -2.41 7.72 -9.32
N LEU A 14 -3.05 8.48 -8.43
CA LEU A 14 -4.32 8.13 -7.81
C LEU A 14 -5.41 7.93 -8.87
N LYS A 15 -5.61 8.90 -9.77
CA LYS A 15 -6.62 8.81 -10.84
C LYS A 15 -6.45 7.54 -11.68
N ARG A 16 -5.21 7.21 -12.05
CA ARG A 16 -4.88 5.99 -12.79
C ARG A 16 -5.14 4.72 -11.97
N ARG A 17 -4.80 4.72 -10.69
CA ARG A 17 -4.98 3.55 -9.79
C ARG A 17 -6.46 3.28 -9.51
N LEU A 18 -7.27 4.32 -9.35
CA LEU A 18 -8.74 4.21 -9.24
C LEU A 18 -9.33 3.63 -10.53
N ALA A 19 -8.93 4.14 -11.71
CA ALA A 19 -9.40 3.63 -12.99
C ALA A 19 -9.04 2.15 -13.23
N ASN A 20 -7.86 1.73 -12.77
CA ASN A 20 -7.38 0.35 -12.93
C ASN A 20 -7.82 -0.59 -11.78
N GLY A 21 -8.66 -0.13 -10.84
CA GLY A 21 -9.11 -0.94 -9.71
C GLY A 21 -8.01 -1.33 -8.70
N ARG A 22 -6.88 -0.63 -8.71
CA ARG A 22 -5.74 -0.86 -7.78
C ARG A 22 -5.77 0.02 -6.54
N ALA A 23 -6.70 0.96 -6.48
CA ALA A 23 -6.98 1.79 -5.33
C ALA A 23 -8.49 1.97 -5.18
N LYS A 24 -8.94 2.23 -3.95
CA LYS A 24 -10.33 2.50 -3.60
C LYS A 24 -10.38 3.66 -2.62
N LEU A 25 -11.44 4.47 -2.66
CA LEU A 25 -11.69 5.49 -1.64
C LEU A 25 -12.75 4.94 -0.69
N HIS A 26 -12.37 4.72 0.56
CA HIS A 26 -13.25 4.36 1.65
C HIS A 26 -13.80 5.63 2.31
N PRO A 27 -15.12 5.77 2.53
CA PRO A 27 -15.70 7.00 3.06
C PRO A 27 -15.20 7.38 4.47
N GLN A 28 -14.82 6.40 5.29
CA GLN A 28 -14.35 6.62 6.67
C GLN A 28 -12.83 6.50 6.84
N LEU A 29 -12.16 5.71 5.99
CA LEU A 29 -10.73 5.38 6.15
C LEU A 29 -9.86 6.10 5.12
N GLY A 30 -10.46 6.71 4.10
CA GLY A 30 -9.76 7.40 3.04
C GLY A 30 -9.23 6.46 1.97
N LEU A 31 -8.02 6.74 1.47
CA LEU A 31 -7.44 6.02 0.34
C LEU A 31 -6.95 4.63 0.75
N GLU A 32 -7.43 3.62 0.05
CA GLU A 32 -7.03 2.22 0.18
C GLU A 32 -6.28 1.77 -1.08
N LYS A 33 -5.30 0.89 -0.89
CA LYS A 33 -4.47 0.31 -1.93
C LYS A 33 -4.66 -1.21 -1.94
N LEU A 34 -4.74 -1.78 -3.14
CA LEU A 34 -4.82 -3.22 -3.32
C LEU A 34 -3.46 -3.88 -3.09
N CYS A 35 -3.42 -4.94 -2.28
CA CYS A 35 -2.28 -5.83 -2.24
C CYS A 35 -2.47 -6.96 -3.28
N PRO A 36 -1.61 -7.07 -4.31
CA PRO A 36 -1.77 -8.09 -5.34
C PRO A 36 -1.46 -9.52 -4.84
N ARG A 37 -0.89 -9.66 -3.64
CA ARG A 37 -0.50 -10.96 -3.08
C ARG A 37 -1.62 -11.60 -2.25
N CYS A 38 -2.27 -10.82 -1.39
CA CYS A 38 -3.44 -11.31 -0.64
C CYS A 38 -4.78 -10.97 -1.30
N GLY A 39 -4.80 -10.10 -2.31
CA GLY A 39 -6.02 -9.69 -3.01
C GLY A 39 -6.90 -8.70 -2.25
N GLU A 40 -6.45 -8.21 -1.08
CA GLU A 40 -7.24 -7.37 -0.19
C GLU A 40 -6.86 -5.88 -0.29
N PHE A 41 -7.84 -5.01 -0.05
CA PHE A 41 -7.63 -3.56 0.03
C PHE A 41 -7.26 -3.15 1.45
N TRP A 42 -6.14 -2.46 1.58
CA TRP A 42 -5.68 -1.95 2.88
C TRP A 42 -5.56 -0.43 2.83
N PRO A 43 -5.85 0.27 3.95
CA PRO A 43 -5.58 1.70 4.07
C PRO A 43 -4.17 2.01 3.59
N GLN A 44 -4.04 3.06 2.80
CA GLN A 44 -2.74 3.53 2.34
C GLN A 44 -2.09 4.32 3.48
N ASP A 45 -1.66 3.60 4.50
CA ASP A 45 -0.94 4.10 5.65
C ASP A 45 0.42 3.40 5.79
N THR A 46 1.28 3.94 6.65
CA THR A 46 2.56 3.32 6.98
C THR A 46 2.43 2.21 8.03
N LEU A 47 1.22 1.91 8.51
CA LEU A 47 0.96 0.80 9.43
C LEU A 47 0.90 -0.51 8.65
N PHE A 48 0.11 -0.58 7.57
CA PHE A 48 -0.07 -1.76 6.72
C PHE A 48 0.97 -1.87 5.60
N TRP A 49 1.57 -0.75 5.17
CA TRP A 49 2.56 -0.71 4.10
C TRP A 49 3.93 -0.29 4.61
N ALA A 50 4.97 -0.95 4.13
CA ALA A 50 6.34 -0.48 4.37
C ALA A 50 6.68 0.67 3.42
N GLU A 51 7.41 1.66 3.95
CA GLU A 51 7.89 2.79 3.17
C GLU A 51 8.90 2.33 2.12
N CYS A 52 8.78 2.88 0.91
CA CYS A 52 9.62 2.57 -0.22
C CYS A 52 9.76 3.81 -1.10
N LEU A 53 10.81 4.59 -0.84
CA LEU A 53 11.08 5.85 -1.54
C LEU A 53 11.34 5.67 -3.04
N SER A 54 11.75 4.47 -3.47
CA SER A 54 11.93 4.16 -4.90
C SER A 54 10.61 4.02 -5.66
N ARG A 55 9.48 3.93 -4.96
CA ARG A 55 8.16 3.78 -5.57
C ARG A 55 7.47 5.14 -5.70
N PRO A 56 6.69 5.35 -6.76
CA PRO A 56 6.03 6.64 -7.00
C PRO A 56 4.97 6.98 -5.94
N ASP A 57 4.51 5.98 -5.18
CA ASP A 57 3.59 6.11 -4.04
C ASP A 57 4.31 6.19 -2.68
N GLY A 58 5.63 6.12 -2.65
CA GLY A 58 6.41 6.05 -1.41
C GLY A 58 6.19 4.77 -0.57
N LEU A 59 5.44 3.79 -1.08
CA LEU A 59 5.07 2.56 -0.37
C LEU A 59 5.37 1.30 -1.18
N GLN A 60 5.54 0.19 -0.48
CA GLN A 60 5.73 -1.13 -1.08
C GLN A 60 4.54 -1.60 -1.91
N THR A 61 4.80 -2.55 -2.82
CA THR A 61 3.75 -3.15 -3.66
C THR A 61 2.92 -4.16 -2.88
N TRP A 62 3.52 -4.85 -1.91
CA TRP A 62 2.86 -5.83 -1.04
C TRP A 62 2.67 -5.26 0.37
N CYS A 63 1.64 -5.75 1.08
CA CYS A 63 1.45 -5.37 2.48
C CYS A 63 2.61 -5.91 3.33
N LYS A 64 2.81 -5.35 4.53
CA LYS A 64 3.89 -5.79 5.43
C LYS A 64 3.79 -7.27 5.77
N ALA A 65 2.60 -7.81 5.96
CA ALA A 65 2.38 -9.23 6.25
C ALA A 65 2.92 -10.12 5.10
N CYS A 66 2.51 -9.81 3.86
CA CYS A 66 2.98 -10.51 2.67
C CYS A 66 4.49 -10.38 2.45
N THR A 67 5.05 -9.20 2.75
CA THR A 67 6.49 -8.95 2.65
C THR A 67 7.26 -9.77 3.69
N ALA A 68 6.79 -9.82 4.94
CA ALA A 68 7.40 -10.59 6.01
C ALA A 68 7.35 -12.09 5.74
N GLU A 69 6.24 -12.60 5.20
CA GLU A 69 6.13 -13.99 4.77
C GLU A 69 7.16 -14.33 3.69
N HIS A 70 7.28 -13.48 2.67
CA HIS A 70 8.25 -13.67 1.60
C HIS A 70 9.70 -13.68 2.11
N GLN A 71 10.04 -12.79 3.06
CA GLN A 71 11.36 -12.77 3.69
C GLN A 71 11.66 -14.06 4.47
N ARG A 72 10.67 -14.58 5.23
CA ARG A 72 10.81 -15.84 5.97
C ARG A 72 11.01 -17.05 5.07
N VAL A 73 10.39 -17.05 3.89
CA VAL A 73 10.59 -18.12 2.90
C VAL A 73 12.01 -18.08 2.34
N GLN A 74 12.52 -16.89 2.00
CA GLN A 74 13.89 -16.76 1.51
C GLN A 74 14.94 -17.16 2.56
N SER A 75 14.74 -16.79 3.82
CA SER A 75 15.70 -17.13 4.89
C SER A 75 15.75 -18.63 5.22
N LYS A 76 14.76 -19.43 4.77
CA LYS A 76 14.75 -20.89 4.94
C LYS A 76 15.31 -21.65 3.74
N ALA A 77 15.57 -20.97 2.63
CA ALA A 77 16.10 -21.54 1.40
C ALA A 77 17.60 -21.28 1.21
N ALA A 78 18.24 -20.57 2.16
CA ALA A 78 19.68 -20.33 2.24
C ALA A 78 20.27 -21.14 3.40
#